data_AF-A0A382FAV1-F1
#
_entry.id   AF-A0A382FAV1-F1
#
_cell.length_a   1.000
_cell.length_b   1.000
_cell.length_c   1.000
_cell.angle_alpha   90.00
_cell.angle_beta   90.00
_cell.angle_gamma   90.00
#
_symmetry.space_group_name_H-M   'P 1'
#
loop_
_entity.id
_entity.type
_entity.pdbx_description
1 polymer ?
#
loop_
_entity_poly.entity_id
_entity_poly.type
_entity_poly.pdbx_seq_one_letter_code
_entity_poly.pdbx_strand_id
1 'polypeptide(L)'
;MRSLTIVLKRLIPIVVLGVLSVQVPALAMDLAGGNPVWLGSHANTQWGQLNYTAAFADDDRLYAGGVATGQLSGAAFIGDGSGLSALTDSFSAADSRLFHPEKGQDIEYQGAVLSYGSPFGEVATGASRVVADRVGDRFTWYGQIKTPRLDGSLFRISRTDGVAAYAGRLSFRFGATALSYHHVDAGPGTFYRQAVLSHSLPGLSILGLQFDQGRSTRYEDAGDHRVVLTFRGAFGRSGSGALHAGDTGEGQAGLQDAAMLGAAAVAIAVLASSGSSSSDAIQRYTIRDDAARQVLNDTNPTSVRENLEYGGWVYQHSDATYSATTPIQGRVDGVNIGKPDSVPAGTLATSSYHTHGATDPRFSSETFSPMDLIQDTLWKVDGYLATPTGRFMFHDYSTGSVTQLGTVAN
;
A
#
# COMPACT_ATOMS: atom_id res chain seq x y z
N MET A 1 -28.70 -19.70 -20.33
CA MET A 1 -27.55 -18.76 -20.36
C MET A 1 -26.93 -18.42 -18.99
N ARG A 2 -27.60 -18.66 -17.84
CA ARG A 2 -26.97 -18.48 -16.50
C ARG A 2 -26.18 -19.68 -15.95
N SER A 3 -26.25 -20.84 -16.59
CA SER A 3 -25.60 -22.08 -16.11
C SER A 3 -24.20 -22.32 -16.74
N LEU A 4 -23.90 -21.73 -17.89
CA LEU A 4 -22.61 -21.90 -18.59
C LEU A 4 -21.47 -21.08 -17.94
N THR A 5 -21.79 -19.96 -17.30
CA THR A 5 -20.83 -19.06 -16.63
C THR A 5 -20.31 -19.62 -15.31
N ILE A 6 -21.10 -20.48 -14.63
CA ILE A 6 -20.69 -21.15 -13.39
C ILE A 6 -19.78 -22.35 -13.70
N VAL A 7 -20.02 -23.04 -14.82
CA VAL A 7 -19.18 -24.15 -15.29
C VAL A 7 -17.83 -23.63 -15.81
N LEU A 8 -17.77 -22.49 -16.50
CA LEU A 8 -16.48 -21.87 -16.90
C LEU A 8 -15.66 -21.34 -15.71
N LYS A 9 -16.30 -20.80 -14.65
CA LYS A 9 -15.59 -20.38 -13.42
C LYS A 9 -14.99 -21.53 -12.62
N ARG A 10 -15.50 -22.76 -12.78
CA ARG A 10 -14.94 -23.98 -12.14
C ARG A 10 -14.02 -24.80 -13.05
N LEU A 11 -13.98 -24.54 -14.36
CA LEU A 11 -13.10 -25.25 -15.31
C LEU A 11 -11.73 -24.59 -15.49
N ILE A 12 -11.59 -23.28 -15.28
CA ILE A 12 -10.29 -22.59 -15.35
C ILE A 12 -9.30 -23.06 -14.26
N PRO A 13 -9.74 -23.39 -13.03
CA PRO A 13 -8.86 -24.10 -12.08
C PRO A 13 -8.48 -25.50 -12.56
N ILE A 14 -9.33 -26.19 -13.32
CA ILE A 14 -9.15 -27.60 -13.68
C ILE A 14 -8.14 -27.79 -14.83
N VAL A 15 -8.01 -26.81 -15.75
CA VAL A 15 -6.99 -26.87 -16.81
C VAL A 15 -5.60 -26.51 -16.28
N VAL A 16 -5.50 -25.78 -15.16
CA VAL A 16 -4.23 -25.52 -14.45
C VAL A 16 -3.89 -26.64 -13.45
N LEU A 17 -4.88 -27.38 -12.95
CA LEU A 17 -4.66 -28.50 -12.02
C LEU A 17 -4.13 -29.81 -12.67
N GLY A 18 -4.09 -29.91 -14.00
CA GLY A 18 -3.70 -31.15 -14.69
C GLY A 18 -2.20 -31.50 -14.68
N VAL A 19 -1.33 -30.61 -14.17
CA VAL A 19 0.13 -30.82 -14.15
C VAL A 19 0.74 -30.66 -12.74
N LEU A 20 -0.07 -30.36 -11.73
CA LEU A 20 0.39 -30.09 -10.36
C LEU A 20 -0.01 -31.20 -9.38
N SER A 21 0.72 -32.30 -9.46
CA SER A 21 0.82 -33.26 -8.35
C SER A 21 2.27 -33.63 -8.12
N VAL A 22 3.10 -32.63 -7.83
CA VAL A 22 4.33 -32.83 -7.07
C VAL A 22 4.10 -32.12 -5.74
N GLN A 23 3.71 -32.89 -4.72
CA GLN A 23 3.76 -32.43 -3.34
C GLN A 23 5.21 -32.10 -3.02
N VAL A 24 5.58 -30.82 -3.06
CA VAL A 24 6.83 -30.38 -2.44
C VAL A 24 6.54 -30.32 -0.94
N PRO A 25 7.22 -31.14 -0.10
CA PRO A 25 7.00 -31.11 1.34
C PRO A 25 7.28 -29.71 1.87
N ALA A 26 6.40 -29.25 2.77
CA ALA A 26 6.55 -28.00 3.48
C ALA A 26 7.85 -28.02 4.30
N LEU A 27 8.93 -27.51 3.70
CA LEU A 27 10.11 -27.09 4.44
C LEU A 27 9.81 -25.69 4.96
N ALA A 28 9.23 -25.62 6.16
CA ALA A 28 9.24 -24.42 6.97
C ALA A 28 10.70 -24.13 7.34
N MET A 29 11.42 -23.42 6.47
CA MET A 29 12.68 -22.79 6.81
C MET A 29 12.35 -21.41 7.37
N ASP A 30 12.50 -21.29 8.69
CA ASP A 30 12.54 -20.02 9.40
C ASP A 30 13.84 -19.30 8.99
N LEU A 31 13.79 -18.63 7.84
CA LEU A 31 14.90 -17.84 7.32
C LEU A 31 14.86 -16.47 7.99
N ALA A 32 15.62 -16.35 9.07
CA ALA A 32 15.91 -15.06 9.68
C ALA A 32 16.52 -14.10 8.65
N GLY A 33 15.74 -13.09 8.23
CA GLY A 33 16.22 -11.84 7.63
C GLY A 33 15.96 -11.66 6.12
N GLY A 34 14.80 -11.08 5.77
CA GLY A 34 14.56 -10.01 4.78
C GLY A 34 15.07 -10.12 3.34
N ASN A 35 15.73 -11.21 2.93
CA ASN A 35 16.21 -11.41 1.56
C ASN A 35 15.29 -12.39 0.82
N PRO A 36 14.83 -12.03 -0.39
CA PRO A 36 13.96 -12.91 -1.15
C PRO A 36 14.70 -14.19 -1.57
N VAL A 37 14.04 -15.33 -1.41
CA VAL A 37 14.50 -16.63 -1.90
C VAL A 37 13.79 -16.94 -3.20
N TRP A 38 14.55 -17.30 -4.24
CA TRP A 38 14.02 -17.68 -5.54
C TRP A 38 14.40 -19.12 -5.86
N LEU A 39 13.40 -19.96 -6.06
CA LEU A 39 13.53 -21.35 -6.46
C LEU A 39 13.03 -21.50 -7.88
N GLY A 40 13.81 -22.12 -8.76
CA GLY A 40 13.41 -22.32 -10.16
C GLY A 40 13.70 -23.73 -10.64
N SER A 41 12.84 -24.23 -11.52
CA SER A 41 13.04 -25.48 -12.22
C SER A 41 12.51 -25.39 -13.66
N HIS A 42 13.01 -26.25 -14.53
CA HIS A 42 12.58 -26.29 -15.93
C HIS A 42 12.52 -27.73 -16.47
N ALA A 43 11.73 -27.92 -17.51
CA ALA A 43 11.62 -29.18 -18.24
C ALA A 43 11.51 -28.91 -19.75
N ASN A 44 12.35 -29.57 -20.55
CA ASN A 44 12.28 -29.45 -21.99
C ASN A 44 11.20 -30.39 -22.55
N THR A 45 10.32 -29.87 -23.40
CA THR A 45 9.25 -30.63 -24.05
C THR A 45 9.27 -30.44 -25.57
N GLN A 46 8.51 -31.24 -26.29
CA GLN A 46 8.32 -31.08 -27.74
C GLN A 46 7.67 -29.74 -28.15
N TRP A 47 7.04 -29.03 -27.21
CA TRP A 47 6.34 -27.77 -27.43
C TRP A 47 7.16 -26.54 -27.01
N GLY A 48 8.34 -26.75 -26.42
CA GLY A 48 9.17 -25.69 -25.82
C GLY A 48 9.63 -26.06 -24.42
N GLN A 49 10.27 -25.11 -23.74
CA GLN A 49 10.72 -25.27 -22.36
C GLN A 49 9.61 -24.84 -21.39
N LEU A 50 9.20 -25.76 -20.53
CA LEU A 50 8.37 -25.45 -19.37
C LEU A 50 9.25 -24.93 -18.25
N ASN A 51 8.87 -23.80 -17.66
CA ASN A 51 9.59 -23.16 -16.57
C ASN A 51 8.65 -22.98 -15.38
N TYR A 52 9.18 -23.18 -14.17
CA TYR A 52 8.50 -22.93 -12.91
C TYR A 52 9.42 -22.11 -12.00
N THR A 53 8.85 -21.17 -11.27
CA THR A 53 9.56 -20.33 -10.30
C THR A 53 8.68 -20.09 -9.08
N ALA A 54 9.26 -20.21 -7.89
CA ALA A 54 8.64 -19.80 -6.64
C ALA A 54 9.55 -18.78 -5.93
N ALA A 55 8.95 -17.75 -5.35
CA ALA A 55 9.65 -16.74 -4.60
C ALA A 55 9.01 -16.51 -3.23
N PHE A 56 9.84 -16.30 -2.23
CA PHE A 56 9.43 -16.13 -0.83
C PHE A 56 10.22 -14.98 -0.21
N ALA A 57 9.54 -14.06 0.46
CA ALA A 57 10.16 -13.06 1.34
C ALA A 57 9.19 -12.70 2.45
N ASP A 58 9.63 -12.82 3.71
CA ASP A 58 8.77 -12.65 4.88
C ASP A 58 7.48 -13.49 4.76
N ASP A 59 6.31 -12.86 4.68
CA ASP A 59 5.01 -13.50 4.45
C ASP A 59 4.57 -13.51 2.96
N ASP A 60 5.28 -12.83 2.08
CA ASP A 60 4.99 -12.78 0.64
C ASP A 60 5.41 -14.08 -0.06
N ARG A 61 4.49 -14.62 -0.87
CA ARG A 61 4.68 -15.84 -1.65
C ARG A 61 4.26 -15.62 -3.09
N LEU A 62 5.14 -15.90 -4.04
CA LEU A 62 4.86 -15.83 -5.47
C LEU A 62 5.16 -17.17 -6.14
N TYR A 63 4.24 -17.63 -6.97
CA TYR A 63 4.41 -18.82 -7.80
C TYR A 63 4.17 -18.44 -9.26
N ALA A 64 5.13 -18.74 -10.13
CA ALA A 64 5.07 -18.46 -11.56
C ALA A 64 5.33 -19.74 -12.36
N GLY A 65 4.57 -19.92 -13.44
CA GLY A 65 4.74 -21.01 -14.39
C GLY A 65 4.59 -20.49 -15.81
N GLY A 66 5.41 -21.00 -16.73
CA GLY A 66 5.40 -20.52 -18.10
C GLY A 66 5.97 -21.49 -19.12
N VAL A 67 5.76 -21.16 -20.39
CA VAL A 67 6.30 -21.87 -21.55
C VAL A 67 7.16 -20.88 -22.34
N ALA A 68 8.34 -21.32 -22.75
CA ALA A 68 9.19 -20.60 -23.70
C ALA A 68 9.35 -21.43 -24.98
N THR A 69 9.05 -20.83 -26.13
CA THR A 69 9.14 -21.45 -27.45
C THR A 69 9.83 -20.49 -28.42
N GLY A 70 11.11 -20.74 -28.67
CA GLY A 70 11.94 -19.86 -29.51
C GLY A 70 12.10 -18.48 -28.88
N GLN A 71 11.63 -17.45 -29.58
CA GLN A 71 11.70 -16.06 -29.13
C GLN A 71 10.51 -15.63 -28.26
N LEU A 72 9.46 -16.44 -28.18
CA LEU A 72 8.25 -16.11 -27.43
C LEU A 72 8.24 -16.86 -26.11
N SER A 73 7.89 -16.17 -25.03
CA SER A 73 7.60 -16.79 -23.75
C SER A 73 6.33 -16.22 -23.15
N GLY A 74 5.57 -17.07 -22.47
CA GLY A 74 4.36 -16.69 -21.75
C GLY A 74 4.39 -17.29 -20.36
N ALA A 75 4.02 -16.49 -19.37
CA ALA A 75 3.97 -16.91 -17.97
C ALA A 75 2.71 -16.41 -17.29
N ALA A 76 2.23 -17.20 -16.34
CA ALA A 76 1.21 -16.79 -15.38
C ALA A 76 1.81 -16.88 -13.98
N PHE A 77 1.34 -16.02 -13.09
CA PHE A 77 1.74 -16.05 -11.69
C PHE A 77 0.55 -15.82 -10.77
N ILE A 78 0.67 -16.37 -9.56
CA ILE A 78 -0.27 -16.20 -8.45
C ILE A 78 0.54 -16.02 -7.15
N GLY A 79 -0.10 -15.45 -6.14
CA GLY A 79 0.51 -15.36 -4.83
C GLY A 79 -0.35 -14.63 -3.82
N ASP A 80 0.19 -14.55 -2.61
CA ASP A 80 -0.41 -13.93 -1.44
C ASP A 80 0.68 -13.26 -0.57
N GLY A 81 0.27 -12.38 0.35
CA GLY A 81 1.16 -11.71 1.29
C GLY A 81 0.53 -10.47 1.92
N SER A 82 1.33 -9.64 2.61
CA SER A 82 0.88 -8.38 3.20
C SER A 82 1.62 -7.13 2.69
N GLY A 83 2.57 -7.30 1.77
CA GLY A 83 3.27 -6.16 1.16
C GLY A 83 4.53 -6.51 0.36
N LEU A 84 4.34 -6.87 -0.91
CA LEU A 84 5.32 -7.33 -1.92
C LEU A 84 6.58 -6.50 -2.21
N SER A 85 6.82 -5.41 -1.48
CA SER A 85 8.06 -4.64 -1.55
C SER A 85 9.32 -5.45 -1.17
N ALA A 86 9.17 -6.62 -0.54
CA ALA A 86 10.28 -7.49 -0.17
C ALA A 86 10.72 -8.45 -1.30
N LEU A 87 9.84 -8.78 -2.26
CA LEU A 87 10.19 -9.60 -3.43
C LEU A 87 10.88 -8.81 -4.55
N THR A 88 10.81 -7.47 -4.53
CA THR A 88 11.38 -6.61 -5.57
C THR A 88 11.90 -5.31 -4.99
N ASP A 89 13.10 -4.89 -5.42
CA ASP A 89 13.66 -3.57 -5.08
C ASP A 89 12.90 -2.41 -5.77
N SER A 90 11.94 -2.73 -6.64
CA SER A 90 11.18 -1.72 -7.40
C SER A 90 10.27 -0.92 -6.47
N PHE A 91 10.53 0.39 -6.37
CA PHE A 91 9.76 1.33 -5.54
C PHE A 91 9.79 1.05 -4.02
N SER A 92 10.66 0.16 -3.54
CA SER A 92 10.81 -0.15 -2.10
C SER A 92 11.24 1.06 -1.26
N ALA A 93 11.88 2.05 -1.90
CA ALA A 93 12.29 3.30 -1.27
C ALA A 93 11.19 4.37 -1.20
N ALA A 94 10.06 4.16 -1.90
CA ALA A 94 8.95 5.10 -1.90
C ALA A 94 8.31 5.16 -0.51
N ASP A 95 8.14 6.37 0.03
CA ASP A 95 7.37 6.52 1.26
C ASP A 95 5.91 6.20 0.97
N SER A 96 5.50 5.06 1.48
CA SER A 96 4.20 4.51 1.22
C SER A 96 3.08 5.43 1.73
N ARG A 97 3.32 6.24 2.77
CA ARG A 97 2.36 7.20 3.35
C ARG A 97 1.88 8.26 2.35
N LEU A 98 2.61 8.47 1.25
CA LEU A 98 2.23 9.41 0.19
C LEU A 98 1.02 8.92 -0.61
N PHE A 99 0.75 7.60 -0.62
CA PHE A 99 -0.11 6.93 -1.59
C PHE A 99 -1.20 6.04 -1.00
N HIS A 100 -1.52 6.21 0.29
CA HIS A 100 -2.49 5.37 1.02
C HIS A 100 -2.17 3.86 0.89
N PRO A 101 -1.03 3.41 1.43
CA PRO A 101 -0.61 2.05 1.22
C PRO A 101 -1.44 1.12 2.10
N GLU A 102 -1.90 0.01 1.54
CA GLU A 102 -2.60 -1.04 2.29
C GLU A 102 -1.58 -1.90 3.06
N LYS A 103 -0.74 -1.24 3.87
CA LYS A 103 0.33 -1.93 4.58
C LYS A 103 -0.27 -2.79 5.70
N GLY A 104 -0.03 -4.10 5.64
CA GLY A 104 -0.48 -5.04 6.68
C GLY A 104 -1.89 -5.60 6.46
N GLN A 105 -2.45 -5.51 5.25
CA GLN A 105 -3.64 -6.28 4.87
C GLN A 105 -3.23 -7.49 4.03
N ASP A 106 -3.88 -8.62 4.28
CA ASP A 106 -3.73 -9.82 3.45
C ASP A 106 -4.24 -9.50 2.03
N ILE A 107 -3.37 -9.70 1.05
CA ILE A 107 -3.66 -9.52 -0.37
C ILE A 107 -3.49 -10.84 -1.11
N GLU A 108 -4.34 -11.05 -2.11
CA GLU A 108 -4.18 -12.09 -3.12
C GLU A 108 -3.90 -11.42 -4.47
N TYR A 109 -2.97 -11.98 -5.24
CA TYR A 109 -2.66 -11.45 -6.55
C TYR A 109 -2.47 -12.54 -7.58
N GLN A 110 -2.76 -12.18 -8.82
CA GLN A 110 -2.59 -13.04 -9.97
C GLN A 110 -2.28 -12.20 -11.21
N GLY A 111 -1.57 -12.77 -12.16
CA GLY A 111 -1.27 -12.08 -13.40
C GLY A 111 -0.69 -12.98 -14.47
N ALA A 112 -0.46 -12.37 -15.62
CA ALA A 112 0.18 -13.02 -16.75
C ALA A 112 1.02 -12.02 -17.52
N VAL A 113 2.08 -12.53 -18.14
CA VAL A 113 3.02 -11.76 -18.96
C VAL A 113 3.37 -12.55 -20.20
N LEU A 114 3.47 -11.83 -21.31
CA LEU A 114 3.97 -12.31 -22.59
C LEU A 114 5.23 -11.52 -22.92
N SER A 115 6.30 -12.24 -23.24
CA SER A 115 7.58 -11.66 -23.65
C SER A 115 7.99 -12.13 -25.02
N TYR A 116 8.72 -11.26 -25.71
CA TYR A 116 9.41 -11.54 -26.96
C TYR A 116 10.88 -11.16 -26.82
N GLY A 117 11.75 -12.15 -26.90
CA GLY A 117 13.20 -12.00 -26.87
C GLY A 117 13.80 -11.92 -28.27
N SER A 118 14.77 -11.03 -28.45
CA SER A 118 15.57 -10.89 -29.66
C SER A 118 17.06 -10.74 -29.29
N PRO A 119 18.00 -10.89 -30.24
CA PRO A 119 19.42 -10.63 -29.98
C PRO A 119 19.73 -9.22 -29.48
N PHE A 120 18.81 -8.26 -29.69
CA PHE A 120 19.00 -6.86 -29.33
C PHE A 120 18.31 -6.49 -28.00
N GLY A 121 17.50 -7.39 -27.45
CA GLY A 121 16.73 -7.14 -26.24
C GLY A 121 15.40 -7.88 -26.21
N GLU A 122 14.68 -7.68 -25.12
CA GLU A 122 13.39 -8.25 -24.79
C GLU A 122 12.33 -7.15 -24.68
N VAL A 123 11.12 -7.46 -25.13
CA VAL A 123 9.93 -6.66 -24.86
C VAL A 123 8.92 -7.55 -24.16
N ALA A 124 8.33 -7.07 -23.07
CA ALA A 124 7.31 -7.78 -22.32
C ALA A 124 6.06 -6.91 -22.13
N THR A 125 4.90 -7.54 -22.07
CA THR A 125 3.66 -6.90 -21.63
C THR A 125 2.85 -7.87 -20.80
N GLY A 126 2.14 -7.36 -19.80
CA GLY A 126 1.33 -8.19 -18.95
C GLY A 126 0.26 -7.42 -18.23
N ALA A 127 -0.51 -8.18 -17.47
CA ALA A 127 -1.53 -7.66 -16.60
C ALA A 127 -1.55 -8.42 -15.29
N SER A 128 -1.86 -7.72 -14.21
CA SER A 128 -2.08 -8.31 -12.90
C SER A 128 -3.35 -7.77 -12.26
N ARG A 129 -3.90 -8.56 -11.35
CA ARG A 129 -5.00 -8.18 -10.46
C ARG A 129 -4.55 -8.40 -9.03
N VAL A 130 -4.86 -7.43 -8.18
CA VAL A 130 -4.67 -7.48 -6.73
C VAL A 130 -6.03 -7.36 -6.08
N VAL A 131 -6.32 -8.30 -5.19
CA VAL A 131 -7.55 -8.36 -4.39
C VAL A 131 -7.13 -8.23 -2.93
N ALA A 132 -7.86 -7.39 -2.19
CA ALA A 132 -7.64 -7.17 -0.76
C ALA A 132 -8.98 -7.11 -0.06
N ASP A 133 -9.02 -7.54 1.19
CA ASP A 133 -10.24 -7.46 1.99
C ASP A 133 -10.62 -6.00 2.26
N ARG A 134 -11.87 -5.65 1.93
CA ARG A 134 -12.49 -4.32 2.19
C ARG A 134 -11.97 -3.16 1.32
N VAL A 135 -11.16 -3.44 0.29
CA VAL A 135 -10.78 -2.44 -0.72
C VAL A 135 -11.13 -2.92 -2.12
N GLY A 136 -11.37 -1.99 -3.05
CA GLY A 136 -11.66 -2.32 -4.44
C GLY A 136 -10.47 -3.00 -5.13
N ASP A 137 -10.77 -3.93 -6.04
CA ASP A 137 -9.75 -4.62 -6.83
C ASP A 137 -8.90 -3.63 -7.63
N ARG A 138 -7.59 -3.93 -7.70
CA ARG A 138 -6.67 -3.21 -8.57
C ARG A 138 -6.32 -4.05 -9.77
N PHE A 139 -6.33 -3.42 -10.93
CA PHE A 139 -5.90 -4.01 -12.18
C PHE A 139 -4.72 -3.20 -12.71
N THR A 140 -3.58 -3.86 -12.90
CA THR A 140 -2.37 -3.23 -13.43
C THR A 140 -2.11 -3.74 -14.83
N TRP A 141 -2.03 -2.83 -15.81
CA TRP A 141 -1.41 -3.11 -17.10
C TRP A 141 0.05 -2.67 -17.05
N TYR A 142 0.96 -3.49 -17.57
CA TYR A 142 2.37 -3.15 -17.58
C TYR A 142 3.08 -3.59 -18.85
N GLY A 143 4.21 -2.93 -19.11
CA GLY A 143 5.10 -3.24 -20.21
C GLY A 143 6.55 -2.96 -19.85
N GLN A 144 7.46 -3.70 -20.47
CA GLN A 144 8.89 -3.56 -20.28
C GLN A 144 9.64 -3.63 -21.62
N ILE A 145 10.72 -2.86 -21.72
CA ILE A 145 11.75 -2.98 -22.75
C ILE A 145 13.09 -3.14 -22.04
N LYS A 146 13.79 -4.24 -22.33
CA LYS A 146 15.08 -4.59 -21.75
C LYS A 146 16.10 -4.83 -22.85
N THR A 147 17.24 -4.18 -22.78
CA THR A 147 18.40 -4.35 -23.67
C THR A 147 19.66 -4.39 -22.80
N PRO A 148 20.85 -4.69 -23.35
CA PRO A 148 22.09 -4.64 -22.57
C PRO A 148 22.37 -3.28 -21.90
N ARG A 149 21.83 -2.17 -22.43
CA ARG A 149 22.07 -0.80 -21.94
C ARG A 149 20.84 -0.11 -21.35
N LEU A 150 19.65 -0.64 -21.57
CA LEU A 150 18.38 0.00 -21.22
C LEU A 150 17.48 -1.02 -20.53
N ASP A 151 16.86 -0.63 -19.43
CA ASP A 151 15.79 -1.38 -18.79
C ASP A 151 14.71 -0.40 -18.37
N GLY A 152 13.59 -0.41 -19.10
CA GLY A 152 12.49 0.51 -18.90
C GLY A 152 11.19 -0.24 -18.70
N SER A 153 10.38 0.15 -17.72
CA SER A 153 9.05 -0.41 -17.50
C SER A 153 8.04 0.69 -17.21
N LEU A 154 6.78 0.44 -17.58
CA LEU A 154 5.65 1.31 -17.36
C LEU A 154 4.49 0.52 -16.78
N PHE A 155 3.74 1.15 -15.89
CA PHE A 155 2.62 0.56 -15.17
C PHE A 155 1.44 1.53 -15.19
N ARG A 156 0.24 1.02 -15.43
CA ARG A 156 -1.03 1.73 -15.29
C ARG A 156 -1.90 0.95 -14.33
N ILE A 157 -2.15 1.53 -13.16
CA ILE A 157 -2.93 0.93 -12.08
C ILE A 157 -4.33 1.51 -12.16
N SER A 158 -5.33 0.64 -12.28
CA SER A 158 -6.75 1.00 -12.36
C SER A 158 -7.54 0.34 -11.25
N ARG A 159 -8.64 0.98 -10.86
CA ARG A 159 -9.65 0.52 -9.92
C ARG A 159 -11.03 0.59 -10.58
N THR A 160 -12.07 0.16 -9.86
CA THR A 160 -13.46 0.24 -10.32
C THR A 160 -13.94 1.67 -10.59
N ASP A 161 -13.35 2.65 -9.91
CA ASP A 161 -13.67 4.09 -9.97
C ASP A 161 -12.78 4.90 -10.93
N GLY A 162 -11.73 4.31 -11.51
CA GLY A 162 -10.89 4.99 -12.49
C GLY A 162 -9.43 4.56 -12.49
N VAL A 163 -8.55 5.42 -12.99
CA VAL A 163 -7.10 5.21 -12.92
C VAL A 163 -6.61 5.67 -11.56
N ALA A 164 -5.97 4.77 -10.81
CA ALA A 164 -5.38 5.06 -9.52
C ALA A 164 -4.01 5.73 -9.68
N ALA A 165 -3.15 5.17 -10.54
CA ALA A 165 -1.81 5.70 -10.72
C ALA A 165 -1.18 5.29 -12.05
N TYR A 166 -0.15 6.05 -12.43
CA TYR A 166 0.85 5.68 -13.42
C TYR A 166 2.20 5.57 -12.74
N ALA A 167 2.98 4.57 -13.12
CA ALA A 167 4.36 4.46 -12.67
C ALA A 167 5.30 4.08 -13.80
N GLY A 168 6.56 4.43 -13.64
CA GLY A 168 7.60 4.11 -14.59
C GLY A 168 8.95 3.93 -13.93
N ARG A 169 9.75 3.03 -14.51
CA ARG A 169 11.18 2.87 -14.21
C ARG A 169 11.96 2.98 -15.50
N LEU A 170 13.11 3.63 -15.41
CA LEU A 170 14.03 3.77 -16.53
C LEU A 170 15.46 3.68 -16.02
N SER A 171 16.19 2.67 -16.44
CA SER A 171 17.59 2.44 -16.07
C SER A 171 18.47 2.38 -17.32
N PHE A 172 19.49 3.23 -17.37
CA PHE A 172 20.51 3.23 -18.41
C PHE A 172 21.85 2.81 -17.85
N ARG A 173 22.55 1.91 -18.54
CA ARG A 173 23.91 1.46 -18.18
C ARG A 173 24.93 1.96 -19.20
N PHE A 174 26.00 2.54 -18.68
CA PHE A 174 27.14 3.05 -19.46
C PHE A 174 28.45 2.62 -18.78
N GLY A 175 28.99 1.48 -19.23
CA GLY A 175 30.17 0.86 -18.63
C GLY A 175 29.87 0.38 -17.21
N ALA A 176 30.70 0.79 -16.24
CA ALA A 176 30.52 0.46 -14.83
C ALA A 176 29.46 1.32 -14.12
N THR A 177 28.87 2.30 -14.80
CA THR A 177 27.90 3.23 -14.21
C THR A 177 26.49 2.93 -14.69
N ALA A 178 25.51 3.09 -13.80
CA ALA A 178 24.10 3.07 -14.13
C ALA A 178 23.39 4.32 -13.60
N LEU A 179 22.47 4.85 -14.39
CA LEU A 179 21.53 5.90 -13.98
C LEU A 179 20.13 5.29 -14.02
N SER A 180 19.42 5.30 -12.89
CA SER A 180 18.05 4.82 -12.77
C SER A 180 17.12 5.95 -12.33
N TYR A 181 15.93 5.99 -12.90
CA TYR A 181 14.89 6.93 -12.58
C TYR A 181 13.57 6.19 -12.36
N HIS A 182 12.94 6.40 -11.21
CA HIS A 182 11.63 5.85 -10.87
C HIS A 182 10.64 7.00 -10.69
N HIS A 183 9.41 6.83 -11.16
CA HIS A 183 8.35 7.79 -10.96
C HIS A 183 7.03 7.08 -10.70
N VAL A 184 6.27 7.60 -9.74
CA VAL A 184 4.88 7.25 -9.46
C VAL A 184 4.08 8.55 -9.45
N ASP A 185 2.98 8.58 -10.18
CA ASP A 185 2.01 9.67 -10.24
C ASP A 185 0.64 9.08 -9.90
N ALA A 186 0.03 9.55 -8.81
CA ALA A 186 -1.25 9.07 -8.30
C ALA A 186 -2.33 10.17 -8.35
N GLY A 187 -2.25 11.06 -9.33
CA GLY A 187 -3.19 12.16 -9.51
C GLY A 187 -2.63 13.54 -9.14
N PRO A 188 -3.46 14.59 -9.24
CA PRO A 188 -3.02 15.97 -9.15
C PRO A 188 -2.26 16.26 -7.86
N GLY A 189 -0.94 16.49 -7.97
CA GLY A 189 -0.09 16.89 -6.86
C GLY A 189 0.39 15.76 -5.93
N THR A 190 0.01 14.50 -6.19
CA THR A 190 0.49 13.33 -5.44
C THR A 190 1.45 12.51 -6.29
N PHE A 191 2.73 12.52 -5.92
CA PHE A 191 3.77 11.84 -6.70
C PHE A 191 4.97 11.42 -5.85
N TYR A 192 5.75 10.51 -6.42
CA TYR A 192 7.08 10.11 -5.94
C TYR A 192 8.01 10.01 -7.13
N ARG A 193 9.25 10.45 -6.93
CA ARG A 193 10.32 10.42 -7.92
C ARG A 193 11.61 10.04 -7.24
N GLN A 194 12.38 9.19 -7.90
CA GLN A 194 13.68 8.78 -7.44
C GLN A 194 14.68 8.82 -8.60
N ALA A 195 15.87 9.35 -8.34
CA ALA A 195 17.01 9.25 -9.23
C ALA A 195 18.17 8.57 -8.49
N VAL A 196 18.73 7.51 -9.08
CA VAL A 196 19.86 6.76 -8.53
C VAL A 196 21.00 6.73 -9.55
N LEU A 197 22.16 7.24 -9.15
CA LEU A 197 23.41 7.07 -9.87
C LEU A 197 24.24 6.03 -9.12
N SER A 198 24.57 4.91 -9.76
CA SER A 198 25.44 3.89 -9.19
C SER A 198 26.66 3.64 -10.06
N HIS A 199 27.80 3.39 -9.41
CA HIS A 199 29.07 3.09 -10.06
C HIS A 199 29.72 1.88 -9.42
N SER A 200 30.02 0.86 -10.22
CA SER A 200 30.72 -0.33 -9.78
C SER A 200 32.22 -0.05 -9.70
N LEU A 201 32.78 -0.19 -8.49
CA LEU A 201 34.21 -0.06 -8.25
C LEU A 201 34.83 -1.46 -8.14
N PRO A 202 35.85 -1.79 -8.94
CA PRO A 202 36.59 -3.04 -8.77
C PRO A 202 37.10 -3.20 -7.33
N GLY A 203 36.69 -4.28 -6.66
CA GLY A 203 37.13 -4.60 -5.29
C GLY A 203 36.37 -3.91 -4.14
N LEU A 204 35.52 -2.89 -4.39
CA LEU A 204 34.78 -2.14 -3.35
C LEU A 204 33.25 -2.19 -3.49
N SER A 205 32.77 -3.06 -4.37
CA SER A 205 31.40 -3.60 -4.52
C SER A 205 30.27 -2.68 -5.01
N ILE A 206 30.20 -1.36 -4.77
CA ILE A 206 29.39 -0.32 -5.51
C ILE A 206 29.36 1.01 -4.71
N LEU A 207 29.47 2.16 -5.40
CA LEU A 207 29.12 3.50 -4.88
C LEU A 207 27.76 3.92 -5.46
N GLY A 208 26.85 4.44 -4.64
CA GLY A 208 25.52 4.90 -5.05
C GLY A 208 25.17 6.27 -4.48
N LEU A 209 24.53 7.11 -5.30
CA LEU A 209 23.94 8.39 -4.91
C LEU A 209 22.46 8.37 -5.31
N GLN A 210 21.57 8.61 -4.34
CA GLN A 210 20.13 8.55 -4.52
C GLN A 210 19.49 9.86 -4.08
N PHE A 211 18.56 10.35 -4.90
CA PHE A 211 17.70 11.50 -4.64
C PHE A 211 16.26 11.03 -4.69
N ASP A 212 15.50 11.29 -3.62
CA ASP A 212 14.07 11.03 -3.54
C ASP A 212 13.32 12.35 -3.38
N GLN A 213 12.18 12.46 -4.06
CA GLN A 213 11.22 13.52 -3.86
C GLN A 213 9.81 12.93 -3.84
N GLY A 214 9.05 13.25 -2.79
CA GLY A 214 7.67 12.85 -2.62
C GLY A 214 6.79 14.05 -2.29
N ARG A 215 5.56 14.03 -2.79
CA ARG A 215 4.52 14.99 -2.41
C ARG A 215 3.18 14.27 -2.35
N SER A 216 2.34 14.68 -1.42
CA SER A 216 0.94 14.28 -1.38
C SER A 216 0.07 15.50 -1.11
N THR A 217 -1.03 15.67 -1.84
CA THR A 217 -2.00 16.75 -1.56
C THR A 217 -2.84 16.49 -0.32
N ARG A 218 -2.72 15.29 0.27
CA ARG A 218 -3.47 14.87 1.44
C ARG A 218 -3.00 15.57 2.72
N TYR A 219 -1.73 15.93 2.76
CA TYR A 219 -1.13 16.62 3.88
C TYR A 219 -0.91 18.06 3.43
N GLU A 220 -1.55 19.01 4.12
CA GLU A 220 -1.51 20.43 3.72
C GLU A 220 -0.07 20.96 3.61
N ASP A 221 0.92 20.31 4.26
CA ASP A 221 2.33 20.70 4.26
C ASP A 221 3.38 19.56 4.08
N ALA A 222 3.01 18.33 3.67
CA ALA A 222 4.01 17.24 3.57
C ALA A 222 4.66 17.15 2.17
N GLY A 223 5.87 17.72 2.05
CA GLY A 223 6.84 17.40 1.01
C GLY A 223 7.98 16.58 1.61
N ASP A 224 8.30 15.43 1.02
CA ASP A 224 9.47 14.63 1.40
C ASP A 224 10.60 14.84 0.40
N HIS A 225 11.79 15.12 0.91
CA HIS A 225 13.01 15.31 0.13
C HIS A 225 14.15 14.59 0.84
N ARG A 226 14.73 13.58 0.19
CA ARG A 226 15.80 12.77 0.78
C ARG A 226 16.97 12.64 -0.17
N VAL A 227 18.18 12.76 0.37
CA VAL A 227 19.43 12.46 -0.32
C VAL A 227 20.14 11.35 0.45
N VAL A 228 20.44 10.25 -0.24
CA VAL A 228 21.11 9.09 0.35
C VAL A 228 22.42 8.83 -0.38
N LEU A 229 23.51 8.78 0.37
CA LEU A 229 24.79 8.27 -0.11
C LEU A 229 24.94 6.82 0.35
N THR A 230 25.07 5.91 -0.60
CA THR A 230 25.23 4.47 -0.34
C THR A 230 26.63 4.03 -0.73
N PHE A 231 27.29 3.35 0.19
CA PHE A 231 28.53 2.63 -0.06
C PHE A 231 28.31 1.17 0.33
N ARG A 232 28.31 0.26 -0.65
CA ARG A 232 28.19 -1.19 -0.39
C ARG A 232 29.51 -1.84 -0.76
N GLY A 233 30.21 -2.40 0.23
CA GLY A 233 31.48 -3.12 0.06
C GLY A 233 31.42 -4.50 0.70
N ALA A 234 32.09 -5.50 0.10
CA ALA A 234 32.30 -6.80 0.72
C ALA A 234 33.55 -6.78 1.60
N PHE A 235 33.39 -6.97 2.92
CA PHE A 235 34.49 -7.37 3.80
C PHE A 235 34.28 -8.85 4.16
N GLY A 236 35.10 -9.75 3.61
CA GLY A 236 34.94 -11.19 3.77
C GLY A 236 33.98 -11.82 2.74
N ARG A 237 33.97 -13.17 2.66
CA ARG A 237 33.33 -13.96 1.60
C ARG A 237 31.95 -13.41 1.20
N SER A 238 31.84 -13.08 -0.08
CA SER A 238 30.67 -12.53 -0.76
C SER A 238 29.39 -13.34 -0.47
N GLY A 239 28.53 -12.80 0.40
CA GLY A 239 27.11 -13.13 0.43
C GLY A 239 26.40 -12.16 -0.51
N SER A 240 26.42 -12.45 -1.80
CA SER A 240 25.59 -11.71 -2.77
C SER A 240 24.14 -12.17 -2.62
N GLY A 241 23.22 -11.21 -2.66
CA GLY A 241 21.78 -11.35 -2.42
C GLY A 241 21.06 -12.35 -3.33
N ALA A 242 19.83 -12.66 -2.91
CA ALA A 242 18.98 -13.75 -3.39
C ALA A 242 19.70 -15.11 -3.39
N LEU A 243 19.37 -15.96 -2.42
CA LEU A 243 19.79 -17.37 -2.47
C LEU A 243 19.08 -18.03 -3.66
N HIS A 244 19.78 -18.11 -4.79
CA HIS A 244 19.34 -18.83 -5.97
C HIS A 244 19.68 -20.31 -5.80
N ALA A 245 18.67 -21.14 -5.50
CA ALA A 245 18.83 -22.59 -5.49
C ALA A 245 18.37 -23.15 -6.84
N GLY A 246 19.30 -23.33 -7.78
CA GLY A 246 19.05 -23.96 -9.08
C GLY A 246 20.05 -23.57 -10.15
N ASP A 247 20.24 -24.44 -11.15
CA ASP A 247 21.05 -24.18 -12.35
C ASP A 247 20.20 -23.36 -13.34
N THR A 248 20.58 -22.10 -13.61
CA THR A 248 19.78 -21.15 -14.39
C THR A 248 20.07 -21.27 -15.89
N GLY A 249 19.25 -22.04 -16.62
CA GLY A 249 19.25 -22.03 -18.08
C GLY A 249 18.69 -20.72 -18.67
N GLU A 250 19.02 -20.39 -19.93
CA GLU A 250 18.59 -19.14 -20.60
C GLU A 250 17.06 -18.88 -20.55
N GLY A 251 16.23 -19.92 -20.68
CA GLY A 251 14.77 -19.77 -20.60
C GLY A 251 14.22 -19.66 -19.17
N GLN A 252 14.99 -20.11 -18.16
CA GLN A 252 14.66 -19.91 -16.74
C GLN A 252 14.93 -18.47 -16.31
N ALA A 253 15.98 -17.84 -16.86
CA ALA A 253 16.24 -16.41 -16.66
C ALA A 253 15.08 -15.53 -17.18
N GLY A 254 14.51 -15.87 -18.34
CA GLY A 254 13.37 -15.15 -18.90
C GLY A 254 12.10 -15.27 -18.05
N LEU A 255 11.80 -16.44 -17.47
CA LEU A 255 10.66 -16.57 -16.55
C LEU A 255 10.87 -15.79 -15.25
N GLN A 256 12.08 -15.80 -14.71
CA GLN A 256 12.41 -15.05 -13.50
C GLN A 256 12.26 -13.53 -13.74
N ASP A 257 12.71 -13.03 -14.89
CA ASP A 257 12.50 -11.64 -15.30
C ASP A 257 11.00 -11.28 -15.38
N ALA A 258 10.21 -12.16 -16.01
CA ALA A 258 8.75 -12.05 -16.06
C ALA A 258 8.10 -12.03 -14.67
N ALA A 259 8.55 -12.90 -13.75
CA ALA A 259 8.05 -12.96 -12.38
C ALA A 259 8.42 -11.70 -11.58
N MET A 260 9.64 -11.17 -11.75
CA MET A 260 10.06 -9.91 -11.13
C MET A 260 9.26 -8.72 -11.67
N LEU A 261 8.97 -8.68 -12.97
CA LEU A 261 8.11 -7.65 -13.56
C LEU A 261 6.68 -7.72 -13.00
N GLY A 262 6.13 -8.93 -12.87
CA GLY A 262 4.84 -9.18 -12.22
C GLY A 262 4.82 -8.73 -10.75
N ALA A 263 5.85 -9.08 -9.99
CA ALA A 263 6.03 -8.66 -8.60
C ALA A 263 6.09 -7.12 -8.48
N ALA A 264 6.85 -6.45 -9.36
CA ALA A 264 6.88 -4.98 -9.41
C ALA A 264 5.51 -4.36 -9.73
N ALA A 265 4.76 -4.96 -10.66
CA ALA A 265 3.40 -4.52 -11.01
C ALA A 265 2.40 -4.67 -9.86
N VAL A 266 2.55 -5.69 -9.03
CA VAL A 266 1.73 -5.86 -7.83
C VAL A 266 2.19 -4.93 -6.72
N ALA A 267 3.50 -4.83 -6.46
CA ALA A 267 4.07 -3.93 -5.45
C ALA A 267 3.62 -2.49 -5.67
N ILE A 268 3.63 -2.01 -6.93
CA ILE A 268 3.15 -0.66 -7.23
C ILE A 268 1.63 -0.51 -7.08
N ALA A 269 0.84 -1.56 -7.31
CA ALA A 269 -0.61 -1.53 -7.11
C ALA A 269 -1.02 -1.56 -5.62
N VAL A 270 -0.17 -2.14 -4.77
CA VAL A 270 -0.29 -2.09 -3.31
C VAL A 270 0.16 -0.73 -2.78
N LEU A 271 1.26 -0.21 -3.31
CA LEU A 271 1.81 1.10 -2.95
C LEU A 271 0.87 2.23 -3.38
N ALA A 272 0.49 2.28 -4.64
CA ALA A 272 -0.32 3.33 -5.26
C ALA A 272 -1.80 2.92 -5.35
N SER A 273 -2.36 2.56 -4.19
CA SER A 273 -3.73 2.06 -4.10
C SER A 273 -4.78 3.18 -4.21
N SER A 274 -4.45 4.42 -3.86
CA SER A 274 -5.35 5.58 -3.99
C SER A 274 -5.18 6.28 -5.34
N GLY A 275 -6.28 6.48 -6.05
CA GLY A 275 -6.38 7.54 -7.05
C GLY A 275 -6.35 8.94 -6.42
N SER A 276 -6.42 9.96 -7.27
CA SER A 276 -6.53 11.39 -6.93
C SER A 276 -7.29 11.65 -5.61
N SER A 277 -6.81 12.60 -4.79
CA SER A 277 -7.55 13.14 -3.64
C SER A 277 -8.96 13.65 -3.99
N SER A 278 -9.27 13.83 -5.28
CA SER A 278 -10.61 14.15 -5.77
C SER A 278 -11.55 12.95 -5.96
N SER A 279 -11.07 11.70 -5.86
CA SER A 279 -11.92 10.50 -5.94
C SER A 279 -12.41 10.02 -4.58
N ASP A 280 -11.88 10.55 -3.49
CA ASP A 280 -12.38 10.32 -2.14
C ASP A 280 -12.65 11.66 -1.46
N ALA A 281 -13.91 12.06 -1.39
CA ALA A 281 -14.35 13.33 -0.78
C ALA A 281 -14.15 13.36 0.75
N ILE A 282 -13.61 12.30 1.35
CA ILE A 282 -13.41 12.17 2.78
C ILE A 282 -12.04 12.76 3.16
N GLN A 283 -12.09 13.88 3.89
CA GLN A 283 -10.93 14.51 4.51
C GLN A 283 -10.26 13.57 5.53
N ARG A 284 -8.92 13.46 5.49
CA ARG A 284 -8.14 12.52 6.31
C ARG A 284 -6.88 13.15 6.91
N TYR A 285 -6.49 12.67 8.09
CA TYR A 285 -5.41 13.22 8.92
C TYR A 285 -4.43 12.13 9.37
N THR A 286 -3.14 12.44 9.53
CA THR A 286 -2.15 11.51 10.13
C THR A 286 -2.23 11.46 11.65
N ILE A 287 -2.74 12.52 12.27
CA ILE A 287 -2.86 12.67 13.72
C ILE A 287 -4.34 12.69 14.06
N ARG A 288 -4.74 11.84 15.02
CA ARG A 288 -6.12 11.72 15.48
C ARG A 288 -6.67 13.03 16.03
N ASP A 289 -5.87 13.74 16.81
CA ASP A 289 -6.22 15.03 17.42
C ASP A 289 -6.56 16.08 16.35
N ASP A 290 -5.91 16.05 15.19
CA ASP A 290 -6.16 16.99 14.10
C ASP A 290 -7.52 16.71 13.43
N ALA A 291 -7.87 15.43 13.26
CA ALA A 291 -9.19 15.04 12.77
C ALA A 291 -10.31 15.52 13.70
N ALA A 292 -10.12 15.34 15.01
CA ALA A 292 -11.05 15.81 16.04
C ALA A 292 -11.13 17.34 16.07
N ARG A 293 -9.99 18.03 16.04
CA ARG A 293 -9.91 19.49 16.08
C ARG A 293 -10.59 20.12 14.86
N GLN A 294 -10.40 19.57 13.67
CA GLN A 294 -11.06 20.10 12.47
C GLN A 294 -12.58 19.99 12.58
N VAL A 295 -13.12 18.79 12.86
CA VAL A 295 -14.57 18.61 12.89
C VAL A 295 -15.22 19.47 13.98
N LEU A 296 -14.53 19.64 15.11
CA LEU A 296 -14.98 20.52 16.18
C LEU A 296 -14.87 22.01 15.83
N ASN A 297 -13.84 22.44 15.11
CA ASN A 297 -13.73 23.81 14.58
C ASN A 297 -14.92 24.16 13.67
N ASP A 298 -15.32 23.22 12.82
CA ASP A 298 -16.42 23.45 11.87
C ASP A 298 -17.79 23.43 12.57
N THR A 299 -17.92 22.65 13.64
CA THR A 299 -19.22 22.37 14.29
C THR A 299 -19.52 23.29 15.47
N ASN A 300 -18.52 23.64 16.27
CA ASN A 300 -18.72 24.32 17.56
C ASN A 300 -19.38 25.72 17.43
N PRO A 301 -19.08 26.57 16.43
CA PRO A 301 -19.81 27.83 16.24
C PRO A 301 -21.32 27.64 16.00
N THR A 302 -21.71 26.53 15.37
CA THR A 302 -23.12 26.16 15.18
C THR A 302 -23.74 25.65 16.48
N SER A 303 -23.03 24.78 17.19
CA SER A 303 -23.41 24.29 18.53
C SER A 303 -23.73 25.44 19.49
N VAL A 304 -22.84 26.43 19.58
CA VAL A 304 -23.00 27.59 20.46
C VAL A 304 -24.19 28.45 20.02
N ARG A 305 -24.28 28.78 18.72
CA ARG A 305 -25.36 29.61 18.18
C ARG A 305 -26.75 29.00 18.41
N GLU A 306 -26.87 27.69 18.26
CA GLU A 306 -28.15 26.99 18.34
C GLU A 306 -28.45 26.46 19.75
N ASN A 307 -27.46 26.54 20.65
CA ASN A 307 -27.51 26.00 22.00
C ASN A 307 -27.89 24.50 22.05
N LEU A 308 -27.24 23.73 21.18
CA LEU A 308 -27.44 22.28 21.04
C LEU A 308 -26.08 21.59 20.91
N GLU A 309 -25.96 20.40 21.48
CA GLU A 309 -24.79 19.56 21.29
C GLU A 309 -24.79 18.90 19.92
N TYR A 310 -23.59 18.71 19.37
CA TYR A 310 -23.34 17.93 18.16
C TYR A 310 -22.22 16.96 18.44
N GLY A 311 -22.22 15.79 17.80
CA GLY A 311 -21.16 14.82 18.02
C GLY A 311 -21.07 13.72 16.98
N GLY A 312 -20.04 12.91 17.11
CA GLY A 312 -19.77 11.78 16.23
C GLY A 312 -18.55 10.98 16.66
N TRP A 313 -17.98 10.26 15.69
CA TRP A 313 -16.81 9.41 15.87
C TRP A 313 -15.62 9.96 15.12
N VAL A 314 -14.44 9.90 15.74
CA VAL A 314 -13.16 9.87 15.04
C VAL A 314 -12.80 8.41 14.80
N TYR A 315 -12.47 8.06 13.57
CA TYR A 315 -12.17 6.71 13.16
C TYR A 315 -10.88 6.62 12.33
N GLN A 316 -10.20 5.50 12.49
CA GLN A 316 -8.96 5.18 11.80
C GLN A 316 -9.24 4.28 10.59
N HIS A 317 -8.67 4.64 9.45
CA HIS A 317 -8.64 3.85 8.22
C HIS A 317 -7.55 2.78 8.30
N SER A 318 -7.60 1.78 7.41
CA SER A 318 -6.56 0.73 7.33
C SER A 318 -5.16 1.26 7.00
N ASP A 319 -5.07 2.44 6.37
CA ASP A 319 -3.81 3.13 6.07
C ASP A 319 -3.26 3.97 7.25
N ALA A 320 -3.80 3.73 8.46
CA ALA A 320 -3.48 4.40 9.71
C ALA A 320 -3.80 5.91 9.78
N THR A 321 -4.51 6.45 8.79
CA THR A 321 -5.03 7.84 8.86
C THR A 321 -6.39 7.91 9.55
N TYR A 322 -6.82 9.12 9.90
CA TYR A 322 -8.02 9.39 10.69
C TYR A 322 -9.01 10.27 9.92
N SER A 323 -10.30 10.03 10.10
CA SER A 323 -11.40 10.92 9.69
C SER A 323 -12.41 11.06 10.82
N ALA A 324 -13.35 11.98 10.67
CA ALA A 324 -14.50 12.11 11.54
C ALA A 324 -15.80 11.83 10.78
N THR A 325 -16.79 11.25 11.46
CA THR A 325 -18.16 11.15 10.91
C THR A 325 -18.77 12.54 10.82
N THR A 326 -19.76 12.73 9.94
CA THR A 326 -20.57 13.95 9.95
C THR A 326 -21.22 14.15 11.33
N PRO A 327 -21.24 15.37 11.88
CA PRO A 327 -21.84 15.63 13.18
C PRO A 327 -23.34 15.32 13.19
N ILE A 328 -23.78 14.58 14.19
CA ILE A 328 -25.19 14.32 14.49
C ILE A 328 -25.65 15.39 15.48
N GLN A 329 -26.80 16.00 15.20
CA GLN A 329 -27.42 16.96 16.11
C GLN A 329 -28.04 16.24 17.32
N GLY A 330 -27.71 16.74 18.51
CA GLY A 330 -28.26 16.33 19.79
C GLY A 330 -29.28 17.32 20.36
N ARG A 331 -29.33 17.37 21.68
CA ARG A 331 -30.15 18.27 22.50
C ARG A 331 -29.24 19.21 23.29
N VAL A 332 -29.83 20.03 24.15
CA VAL A 332 -29.09 20.94 25.03
C VAL A 332 -28.23 20.20 26.08
N ASP A 333 -28.53 18.93 26.34
CA ASP A 333 -27.99 18.13 27.44
C ASP A 333 -27.44 16.77 27.00
N GLY A 334 -27.20 16.57 25.71
CA GLY A 334 -26.66 15.31 25.22
C GLY A 334 -26.82 15.10 23.72
N VAL A 335 -25.90 14.32 23.15
CA VAL A 335 -25.99 13.79 21.78
C VAL A 335 -25.85 12.27 21.77
N ASN A 336 -26.66 11.59 20.96
CA ASN A 336 -26.54 10.15 20.75
C ASN A 336 -25.81 9.88 19.43
N ILE A 337 -24.53 9.51 19.53
CA ILE A 337 -23.64 9.28 18.40
C ILE A 337 -23.64 7.82 17.89
N GLY A 338 -24.54 6.97 18.42
CA GLY A 338 -24.59 5.55 18.06
C GLY A 338 -23.46 4.74 18.70
N LYS A 339 -23.13 3.59 18.10
CA LYS A 339 -22.14 2.60 18.58
C LYS A 339 -20.75 2.77 17.94
N PRO A 340 -19.63 2.25 18.48
CA PRO A 340 -18.34 2.39 17.80
C PRO A 340 -18.32 1.68 16.43
N ASP A 341 -19.23 0.72 16.22
CA ASP A 341 -19.46 0.05 14.95
C ASP A 341 -20.30 0.88 13.95
N SER A 342 -20.72 2.09 14.32
CA SER A 342 -21.46 3.02 13.46
C SER A 342 -20.56 3.83 12.52
N VAL A 343 -19.24 3.61 12.57
CA VAL A 343 -18.26 4.17 11.63
C VAL A 343 -18.28 3.40 10.30
N PRO A 344 -17.73 3.96 9.20
CA PRO A 344 -17.69 3.27 7.92
C PRO A 344 -17.07 1.87 7.99
N ALA A 345 -17.64 0.93 7.24
CA ALA A 345 -17.17 -0.45 7.22
C ALA A 345 -15.68 -0.54 6.85
N GLY A 346 -14.92 -1.33 7.62
CA GLY A 346 -13.47 -1.46 7.42
C GLY A 346 -12.61 -0.39 8.10
N THR A 347 -13.23 0.45 8.94
CA THR A 347 -12.53 1.42 9.79
C THR A 347 -12.72 1.08 11.27
N LEU A 348 -11.90 1.69 12.13
CA LEU A 348 -11.93 1.50 13.57
C LEU A 348 -12.28 2.80 14.28
N ALA A 349 -13.35 2.84 15.06
CA ALA A 349 -13.62 3.97 15.95
C ALA A 349 -12.51 4.09 17.01
N THR A 350 -11.84 5.23 17.08
CA THR A 350 -10.75 5.48 18.03
C THR A 350 -11.13 6.45 19.12
N SER A 351 -12.05 7.38 18.81
CA SER A 351 -12.50 8.37 19.79
C SER A 351 -13.93 8.83 19.53
N SER A 352 -14.65 9.18 20.58
CA SER A 352 -15.84 10.01 20.50
C SER A 352 -15.43 11.48 20.34
N TYR A 353 -16.28 12.30 19.71
CA TYR A 353 -16.18 13.75 19.80
C TYR A 353 -17.57 14.35 20.01
N HIS A 354 -17.65 15.43 20.77
CA HIS A 354 -18.87 16.24 20.85
C HIS A 354 -18.59 17.70 21.20
N THR A 355 -19.60 18.54 21.00
CA THR A 355 -19.62 19.96 21.37
C THR A 355 -20.60 20.16 22.52
N HIS A 356 -20.37 21.18 23.34
CA HIS A 356 -21.40 21.73 24.21
C HIS A 356 -22.09 22.94 23.55
N GLY A 357 -23.40 23.09 23.78
CA GLY A 357 -24.15 24.30 23.41
C GLY A 357 -23.77 25.51 24.27
N ALA A 358 -24.33 26.70 23.98
CA ALA A 358 -24.03 27.95 24.70
C ALA A 358 -24.02 27.79 26.23
N THR A 359 -23.22 28.65 26.90
CA THR A 359 -23.10 28.62 28.37
C THR A 359 -24.47 28.71 29.04
N ASP A 360 -24.79 27.69 29.84
CA ASP A 360 -26.06 27.57 30.55
C ASP A 360 -25.79 27.35 32.05
N PRO A 361 -26.35 28.18 32.95
CA PRO A 361 -26.13 28.05 34.39
C PRO A 361 -26.55 26.70 35.00
N ARG A 362 -27.34 25.89 34.28
CA ARG A 362 -27.78 24.57 34.73
C ARG A 362 -26.72 23.49 34.53
N PHE A 363 -25.71 23.73 33.71
CA PHE A 363 -24.73 22.73 33.28
C PHE A 363 -23.29 23.21 33.47
N SER A 364 -22.36 22.26 33.62
CA SER A 364 -20.93 22.57 33.58
C SER A 364 -20.44 22.56 32.14
N SER A 365 -20.75 23.63 31.39
CA SER A 365 -20.51 23.69 29.93
C SER A 365 -19.03 23.65 29.52
N GLU A 366 -18.09 23.76 30.45
CA GLU A 366 -16.65 23.88 30.18
C GLU A 366 -15.83 22.64 30.50
N THR A 367 -16.49 21.53 30.85
CA THR A 367 -15.86 20.27 31.26
C THR A 367 -16.71 19.10 30.80
N PHE A 368 -16.11 17.94 30.51
CA PHE A 368 -16.87 16.70 30.28
C PHE A 368 -17.88 16.43 31.39
N SER A 369 -19.05 15.91 31.02
CA SER A 369 -19.99 15.37 31.99
C SER A 369 -19.48 14.03 32.53
N PRO A 370 -19.94 13.60 33.72
CA PRO A 370 -19.63 12.26 34.22
C PRO A 370 -20.08 11.14 33.27
N MET A 371 -21.16 11.34 32.52
CA MET A 371 -21.69 10.35 31.59
C MET A 371 -20.77 10.16 30.39
N ASP A 372 -20.15 11.25 29.89
CA ASP A 372 -19.21 11.19 28.77
C ASP A 372 -18.00 10.32 29.13
N LEU A 373 -17.41 10.58 30.30
CA LEU A 373 -16.26 9.84 30.79
C LEU A 373 -16.55 8.35 30.99
N ILE A 374 -17.75 8.03 31.51
CA ILE A 374 -18.22 6.65 31.68
C ILE A 374 -18.38 5.97 30.31
N GLN A 375 -18.95 6.65 29.32
CA GLN A 375 -19.20 6.08 28.00
C GLN A 375 -17.89 5.78 27.27
N ASP A 376 -16.97 6.74 27.24
CA ASP A 376 -15.62 6.58 26.65
C ASP A 376 -14.90 5.37 27.27
N THR A 377 -14.92 5.28 28.61
CA THR A 377 -14.31 4.17 29.36
C THR A 377 -14.95 2.82 29.05
N LEU A 378 -16.28 2.77 29.04
CA LEU A 378 -17.04 1.55 28.75
C LEU A 378 -16.72 1.01 27.35
N TRP A 379 -16.49 1.93 26.40
CA TRP A 379 -16.31 1.61 24.99
C TRP A 379 -14.85 1.49 24.59
N LYS A 380 -13.93 1.84 25.51
CA LYS A 380 -12.48 1.82 25.33
C LYS A 380 -12.03 2.70 24.17
N VAL A 381 -12.59 3.91 24.12
CA VAL A 381 -12.32 4.92 23.11
C VAL A 381 -11.99 6.22 23.84
N ASP A 382 -11.10 7.03 23.30
CA ASP A 382 -10.81 8.35 23.87
C ASP A 382 -11.98 9.33 23.60
N GLY A 383 -11.99 10.48 24.26
CA GLY A 383 -13.01 11.50 24.08
C GLY A 383 -12.44 12.88 23.73
N TYR A 384 -13.08 13.58 22.80
CA TYR A 384 -12.82 15.00 22.54
C TYR A 384 -14.06 15.85 22.81
N LEU A 385 -13.84 17.01 23.42
CA LEU A 385 -14.89 17.99 23.71
C LEU A 385 -14.49 19.38 23.21
N ALA A 386 -15.42 20.04 22.52
CA ALA A 386 -15.37 21.48 22.28
C ALA A 386 -16.36 22.21 23.17
N THR A 387 -15.89 23.23 23.88
CA THR A 387 -16.71 24.01 24.81
C THR A 387 -17.15 25.35 24.21
N PRO A 388 -18.12 26.04 24.83
CA PRO A 388 -18.63 27.32 24.33
C PRO A 388 -17.60 28.44 24.36
N THR A 389 -16.65 28.40 25.29
CA THR A 389 -15.51 29.33 25.28
C THR A 389 -14.40 28.94 24.30
N GLY A 390 -14.59 27.87 23.53
CA GLY A 390 -13.67 27.40 22.50
C GLY A 390 -12.54 26.53 23.05
N ARG A 391 -12.69 25.90 24.22
CA ARG A 391 -11.66 24.97 24.73
C ARG A 391 -11.73 23.67 23.97
N PHE A 392 -10.57 23.18 23.53
CA PHE A 392 -10.42 21.85 22.94
C PHE A 392 -9.86 20.89 24.00
N MET A 393 -10.75 20.04 24.50
CA MET A 393 -10.49 19.14 25.62
C MET A 393 -10.35 17.70 25.13
N PHE A 394 -9.56 16.92 25.85
CA PHE A 394 -9.27 15.52 25.56
C PHE A 394 -9.38 14.67 26.82
N HIS A 395 -10.00 13.51 26.69
CA HIS A 395 -10.12 12.48 27.70
C HIS A 395 -9.41 11.21 27.21
N ASP A 396 -8.40 10.78 27.96
CA ASP A 396 -7.72 9.50 27.76
C ASP A 396 -8.43 8.42 28.57
N TYR A 397 -9.11 7.48 27.91
CA TYR A 397 -9.90 6.45 28.60
C TYR A 397 -9.03 5.48 29.40
N SER A 398 -7.76 5.31 29.01
CA SER A 398 -6.86 4.33 29.62
C SER A 398 -6.31 4.82 30.96
N THR A 399 -6.12 6.14 31.09
CA THR A 399 -5.64 6.78 32.31
C THR A 399 -6.73 7.51 33.09
N GLY A 400 -7.88 7.77 32.47
CA GLY A 400 -8.96 8.62 33.01
C GLY A 400 -8.60 10.11 33.06
N SER A 401 -7.51 10.50 32.40
CA SER A 401 -7.00 11.87 32.45
C SER A 401 -7.78 12.79 31.51
N VAL A 402 -8.12 13.98 31.99
CA VAL A 402 -8.71 15.05 31.18
C VAL A 402 -7.73 16.19 31.03
N THR A 403 -7.44 16.58 29.79
CA THR A 403 -6.47 17.64 29.46
C THR A 403 -7.05 18.60 28.43
N GLN A 404 -6.52 19.82 28.40
CA GLN A 404 -6.83 20.78 27.33
C GLN A 404 -5.69 20.74 26.30
N LEU A 405 -6.01 20.38 25.06
CA LEU A 405 -5.05 20.30 23.95
C LEU A 405 -4.91 21.61 23.17
N GLY A 406 -5.80 22.58 23.41
CA GLY A 406 -5.75 23.90 22.78
C GLY A 406 -7.11 24.59 22.74
N THR A 407 -7.38 25.24 21.62
CA THR A 407 -8.64 25.93 21.34
C THR A 407 -9.20 25.54 19.98
N VAL A 408 -10.52 25.70 19.84
CA VAL A 408 -11.29 25.58 18.59
C VAL A 408 -12.15 26.84 18.39
N ALA A 409 -12.67 27.03 17.18
CA ALA A 409 -13.61 28.11 16.86
C ALA A 409 -14.89 28.00 17.71
N ASN A 410 -15.50 29.13 18.06
CA ASN A 410 -16.68 29.19 18.92
C ASN A 410 -17.60 30.37 18.60
#